data_AF-A0A4R0Y3E3-F1
#
_entry.id   AF-A0A4R0Y3E3-F1
#
_cell.length_a   1.000
_cell.length_b   1.000
_cell.length_c   1.000
_cell.angle_alpha   90.00
_cell.angle_beta   90.00
_cell.angle_gamma   90.00
#
_symmetry.space_group_name_H-M   'P 1'
#
loop_
_entity.id
_entity.type
_entity.pdbx_description
1 polymer ?
#
loop_
_entity_poly.entity_id
_entity_poly.type
_entity_poly.pdbx_seq_one_letter_code
_entity_poly.pdbx_strand_id
1 'polypeptide(L)'
;MAQTFEEKQAFIQSGVKFYKNRGYTLRGSINSIFKSNGLLNTKSSWEDTYKLISEFQNSEINNEILDKIIEAFHNDLFSTILFRDKYLSIYENPKNYDDIIAKLDEISIDFDGDFSSILDNSLDFEYIKTIHNHQIFYTFKSIRSLSTKVDLGVFALKQDFVDEEYERVFAYKTVDLPCFNSIIFDTQKKNIILSVDLANQFQDENLRAEIARLVNLINPNYG
;
A
#
# COMPACT_ATOMS: atom_id res chain seq x y z
N MET A 1 4.93 12.49 -21.93
CA MET A 1 3.93 12.11 -22.97
C MET A 1 2.61 11.87 -22.26
N ALA A 2 1.47 12.21 -22.88
CA ALA A 2 0.17 11.89 -22.28
C ALA A 2 -0.05 10.37 -22.32
N GLN A 3 -0.51 9.78 -21.21
CA GLN A 3 -0.81 8.35 -21.14
C GLN A 3 -1.95 7.97 -22.09
N THR A 4 -1.83 6.79 -22.71
CA THR A 4 -2.90 6.22 -23.53
C THR A 4 -4.08 5.77 -22.66
N PHE A 5 -5.22 5.51 -23.29
CA PHE A 5 -6.41 5.01 -22.60
C PHE A 5 -6.09 3.66 -21.90
N GLU A 6 -5.42 2.77 -22.61
CA GLU A 6 -5.04 1.44 -22.13
C GLU A 6 -4.06 1.52 -20.95
N GLU A 7 -3.10 2.45 -20.99
CA GLU A 7 -2.16 2.69 -19.88
C GLU A 7 -2.90 3.18 -18.62
N LYS A 8 -3.84 4.10 -18.77
CA LYS A 8 -4.67 4.61 -17.66
C LYS A 8 -5.55 3.50 -17.07
N GLN A 9 -6.17 2.70 -17.92
CA GLN A 9 -6.99 1.56 -17.50
C GLN A 9 -6.16 0.53 -16.72
N ALA A 10 -4.97 0.19 -17.21
CA ALA A 10 -4.04 -0.73 -16.55
C ALA A 10 -3.57 -0.20 -15.19
N PHE A 11 -3.29 1.11 -15.08
CA PHE A 11 -2.95 1.75 -13.81
C PHE A 11 -4.08 1.59 -12.78
N ILE A 12 -5.32 1.88 -13.18
CA ILE A 12 -6.49 1.78 -12.29
C ILE A 12 -6.72 0.33 -11.85
N GLN A 13 -6.55 -0.65 -12.75
CA GLN A 13 -6.63 -2.08 -12.41
C GLN A 13 -5.57 -2.47 -11.37
N SER A 14 -4.33 -2.02 -11.55
CA SER A 14 -3.25 -2.24 -10.59
C SER A 14 -3.56 -1.61 -9.23
N GLY A 15 -4.12 -0.39 -9.22
CA GLY A 15 -4.64 0.25 -8.01
C GLY A 15 -5.69 -0.60 -7.30
N VAL A 16 -6.73 -1.06 -7.99
CA VAL A 16 -7.77 -1.91 -7.38
C VAL A 16 -7.18 -3.21 -6.81
N LYS A 17 -6.30 -3.87 -7.55
CA LYS A 17 -5.62 -5.10 -7.10
C LYS A 17 -4.77 -4.84 -5.85
N PHE A 18 -4.05 -3.73 -5.83
CA PHE A 18 -3.24 -3.31 -4.69
C PHE A 18 -4.11 -3.15 -3.43
N TYR A 19 -5.22 -2.43 -3.52
CA TYR A 19 -6.13 -2.22 -2.38
C TYR A 19 -6.82 -3.51 -1.93
N LYS A 20 -7.25 -4.35 -2.88
CA LYS A 20 -7.83 -5.67 -2.60
C LYS A 20 -6.88 -6.54 -1.77
N ASN A 21 -5.60 -6.55 -2.13
CA ASN A 21 -4.60 -7.37 -1.44
C ASN A 21 -4.28 -6.87 -0.02
N ARG A 22 -4.48 -5.58 0.26
CA ARG A 22 -4.16 -4.98 1.57
C ARG A 22 -5.26 -5.11 2.61
N GLY A 23 -6.51 -5.28 2.21
CA GLY A 23 -7.59 -5.53 3.16
C GLY A 23 -8.98 -5.21 2.64
N TYR A 24 -9.95 -6.04 3.02
CA TYR A 24 -11.34 -5.91 2.57
C TYR A 24 -12.01 -4.61 3.06
N THR A 25 -11.55 -4.02 4.16
CA THR A 25 -12.07 -2.77 4.73
C THR A 25 -11.81 -1.56 3.83
N LEU A 26 -10.79 -1.62 2.96
CA LEU A 26 -10.46 -0.54 2.03
C LEU A 26 -11.38 -0.48 0.81
N ARG A 27 -12.27 -1.47 0.65
CA ARG A 27 -13.30 -1.47 -0.41
C ARG A 27 -14.20 -0.24 -0.37
N GLY A 28 -14.46 0.27 0.84
CA GLY A 28 -15.25 1.48 1.03
C GLY A 28 -14.61 2.70 0.37
N SER A 29 -13.28 2.87 0.54
CA SER A 29 -12.51 3.95 -0.10
C SER A 29 -12.60 3.85 -1.62
N ILE A 30 -12.30 2.67 -2.17
CA ILE A 30 -12.26 2.46 -3.62
C ILE A 30 -13.63 2.63 -4.26
N ASN A 31 -14.69 2.07 -3.69
CA ASN A 31 -16.04 2.26 -4.22
C ASN A 31 -16.46 3.74 -4.18
N SER A 32 -15.99 4.51 -3.20
CA SER A 32 -16.27 5.95 -3.11
C SER A 32 -15.58 6.76 -4.19
N ILE A 33 -14.34 6.39 -4.57
CA ILE A 33 -13.62 7.01 -5.69
C ILE A 33 -14.40 6.81 -6.99
N PHE A 34 -14.77 5.57 -7.31
CA PHE A 34 -15.51 5.28 -8.54
C PHE A 34 -16.92 5.88 -8.55
N LYS A 35 -17.62 5.87 -7.41
CA LYS A 35 -18.96 6.48 -7.29
C LYS A 35 -18.92 7.99 -7.49
N SER A 36 -17.94 8.67 -6.90
CA SER A 36 -17.79 10.13 -7.04
C SER A 36 -17.48 10.55 -8.47
N ASN A 37 -16.93 9.63 -9.28
CA ASN A 37 -16.65 9.82 -10.70
C ASN A 37 -17.71 9.21 -11.62
N GLY A 38 -18.88 8.82 -11.09
CA GLY A 38 -20.05 8.40 -11.88
C GLY A 38 -20.02 6.96 -12.42
N LEU A 39 -19.10 6.10 -11.96
CA LEU A 39 -18.93 4.74 -12.50
C LEU A 39 -19.59 3.63 -11.66
N LEU A 40 -19.78 3.85 -10.35
CA LEU A 40 -20.41 2.87 -9.46
C LEU A 40 -21.63 3.46 -8.75
N ASN A 41 -22.81 3.00 -9.14
CA ASN A 41 -24.08 3.43 -8.53
C ASN A 41 -24.43 2.64 -7.25
N THR A 42 -23.82 1.47 -7.03
CA THR A 42 -24.07 0.59 -5.88
C THR A 42 -22.78 0.04 -5.25
N LYS A 43 -22.87 -0.50 -4.03
CA LYS A 43 -21.76 -1.21 -3.38
C LYS A 43 -21.42 -2.45 -4.20
N SER A 44 -20.27 -2.44 -4.86
CA SER A 44 -19.80 -3.53 -5.72
C SER A 44 -18.78 -4.40 -4.99
N SER A 45 -18.69 -5.68 -5.37
CA SER A 45 -17.58 -6.55 -4.93
C SER A 45 -16.27 -6.14 -5.61
N TRP A 46 -15.13 -6.64 -5.13
CA TRP A 46 -13.84 -6.35 -5.76
C TRP A 46 -13.77 -6.88 -7.18
N GLU A 47 -14.37 -8.06 -7.40
CA GLU A 47 -14.49 -8.73 -8.68
C GLU A 47 -15.35 -7.91 -9.66
N ASP A 48 -16.48 -7.39 -9.19
CA ASP A 48 -17.35 -6.53 -10.00
C ASP A 48 -16.62 -5.24 -10.40
N THR A 49 -15.94 -4.59 -9.45
CA THR A 49 -15.14 -3.38 -9.72
C THR A 49 -14.03 -3.66 -10.72
N TYR A 50 -13.28 -4.75 -10.56
CA TYR A 50 -12.20 -5.13 -11.48
C TYR A 50 -12.73 -5.44 -12.89
N LYS A 51 -13.82 -6.20 -12.98
CA LYS A 51 -14.47 -6.55 -14.25
C LYS A 51 -14.96 -5.30 -14.97
N LEU A 52 -15.65 -4.40 -14.26
CA LEU A 52 -16.13 -3.13 -14.80
C LEU A 52 -14.99 -2.33 -15.45
N ILE A 53 -13.85 -2.19 -14.75
CA ILE A 53 -12.71 -1.45 -15.28
C ILE A 53 -12.13 -2.13 -16.50
N SER A 54 -12.09 -3.46 -16.51
CA SER A 54 -11.50 -4.27 -17.60
C SER A 54 -12.33 -4.26 -18.88
N GLU A 55 -13.64 -4.05 -18.76
CA GLU A 55 -14.59 -4.09 -19.88
C GLU A 55 -14.81 -2.71 -20.52
N PHE A 56 -14.37 -1.62 -19.88
CA PHE A 56 -14.52 -0.27 -20.44
C PHE A 56 -13.84 -0.14 -21.80
N GLN A 57 -14.62 0.28 -22.79
CA GLN A 57 -14.09 0.74 -24.07
C GLN A 57 -13.93 2.27 -24.08
N ASN A 58 -13.00 2.76 -24.90
CA ASN A 58 -12.75 4.20 -25.08
C ASN A 58 -14.00 4.98 -25.57
N SER A 59 -14.99 4.28 -26.12
CA SER A 59 -16.30 4.85 -26.50
C SER A 59 -17.26 5.05 -25.31
N GLU A 60 -17.04 4.39 -24.17
CA GLU A 60 -17.95 4.33 -23.03
C GLU A 60 -17.51 5.23 -21.87
N ILE A 61 -16.20 5.51 -21.77
CA ILE A 61 -15.61 6.37 -20.76
C ILE A 61 -14.55 7.28 -21.39
N ASN A 62 -14.59 8.56 -21.06
CA ASN A 62 -13.63 9.51 -21.59
C ASN A 62 -12.33 9.53 -20.76
N ASN A 63 -11.25 9.99 -21.38
CA ASN A 63 -9.95 10.12 -20.73
C ASN A 63 -9.98 11.03 -19.49
N GLU A 64 -10.86 12.03 -19.46
CA GLU A 64 -10.98 12.97 -18.35
C GLU A 64 -11.47 12.30 -17.06
N ILE A 65 -12.42 11.37 -17.16
CA ILE A 65 -12.90 10.59 -16.00
C ILE A 65 -11.79 9.65 -15.51
N LEU A 66 -11.05 9.02 -16.42
CA LEU A 66 -9.90 8.18 -16.05
C LEU A 66 -8.82 8.99 -15.32
N ASP A 67 -8.52 10.20 -15.79
CA ASP A 67 -7.55 11.10 -15.12
C ASP A 67 -8.00 11.46 -13.70
N LYS A 68 -9.28 11.79 -13.49
CA LYS A 68 -9.83 12.09 -12.16
C LYS A 68 -9.77 10.88 -11.23
N ILE A 69 -9.97 9.68 -11.76
CA ILE A 69 -9.85 8.45 -10.97
C ILE A 69 -8.40 8.19 -10.60
N ILE A 70 -7.46 8.35 -11.53
CA ILE A 70 -6.02 8.22 -11.26
C ILE A 70 -5.59 9.22 -10.19
N GLU A 71 -5.99 10.48 -10.31
CA GLU A 71 -5.71 11.51 -9.31
C GLU A 71 -6.28 11.13 -7.93
N ALA A 72 -7.51 10.63 -7.89
CA ALA A 72 -8.12 10.15 -6.64
C ALA A 72 -7.39 8.94 -6.06
N PHE A 73 -6.90 8.01 -6.89
CA PHE A 73 -6.03 6.92 -6.46
C PHE A 73 -4.73 7.46 -5.88
N HIS A 74 -4.03 8.38 -6.56
CA HIS A 74 -2.81 9.00 -6.03
C HIS A 74 -3.04 9.64 -4.66
N ASN A 75 -4.11 10.42 -4.51
CA ASN A 75 -4.46 11.09 -3.26
C ASN A 75 -4.79 10.09 -2.13
N ASP A 76 -5.55 9.03 -2.40
CA ASP A 76 -5.86 8.00 -1.40
C ASP A 76 -4.62 7.14 -1.10
N LEU A 77 -3.80 6.80 -2.11
CA LEU A 77 -2.57 6.05 -1.93
C LEU A 77 -1.64 6.80 -0.99
N PHE A 78 -1.44 8.08 -1.28
CA PHE A 78 -0.67 8.98 -0.45
C PHE A 78 -1.23 9.01 0.97
N SER A 79 -2.49 9.42 1.16
CA SER A 79 -3.07 9.60 2.51
C SER A 79 -3.25 8.31 3.32
N THR A 80 -3.78 7.25 2.72
CA THR A 80 -4.15 6.02 3.44
C THR A 80 -2.94 5.13 3.67
N ILE A 81 -2.14 4.87 2.64
CA ILE A 81 -1.04 3.91 2.75
C ILE A 81 0.19 4.56 3.32
N LEU A 82 0.49 5.83 3.05
CA LEU A 82 1.70 6.44 3.62
C LEU A 82 1.46 6.98 5.04
N PHE A 83 0.22 7.33 5.42
CA PHE A 83 -0.04 7.98 6.71
C PHE A 83 -1.05 7.26 7.62
N ARG A 84 -2.21 6.83 7.12
CA ARG A 84 -3.32 6.40 7.99
C ARG A 84 -3.11 5.04 8.66
N ASP A 85 -2.56 4.06 7.95
CA ASP A 85 -2.45 2.67 8.43
C ASP A 85 -1.04 2.35 8.94
N LYS A 86 -0.60 3.12 9.96
CA LYS A 86 0.79 3.11 10.47
C LYS A 86 0.87 2.85 11.98
N TYR A 87 1.85 2.06 12.37
CA TYR A 87 2.39 2.03 13.72
C TYR A 87 3.51 3.06 13.84
N LEU A 88 3.49 3.88 14.89
CA LEU A 88 4.44 4.96 15.09
C LEU A 88 5.26 4.75 16.36
N SER A 89 6.58 4.91 16.24
CA SER A 89 7.49 5.06 17.38
C SER A 89 8.19 6.41 17.29
N ILE A 90 8.22 7.17 18.38
CA ILE A 90 8.81 8.52 18.41
C ILE A 90 10.09 8.49 19.25
N TYR A 91 11.17 8.99 18.68
CA TYR A 91 12.46 9.21 19.33
C TYR A 91 12.66 10.71 19.49
N GLU A 92 12.57 11.17 20.74
CA GLU A 92 12.70 12.58 21.07
C GLU A 92 14.17 12.99 21.20
N ASN A 93 14.54 14.11 20.58
CA ASN A 93 15.88 14.72 20.66
C ASN A 93 17.06 13.74 20.52
N PRO A 94 17.13 12.94 19.44
CA PRO A 94 18.24 12.01 19.25
C PRO A 94 19.55 12.78 19.04
N LYS A 95 20.62 12.34 19.71
CA LYS A 95 21.93 13.05 19.68
C LYS A 95 22.54 13.14 18.29
N ASN A 96 22.26 12.16 17.44
CA ASN A 96 22.75 12.00 16.07
C ASN A 96 21.73 12.44 15.02
N TYR A 97 20.75 13.28 15.37
CA TYR A 97 19.68 13.73 14.47
C TYR A 97 20.21 14.21 13.11
N ASP A 98 21.17 15.15 13.13
CA ASP A 98 21.71 15.78 11.91
C ASP A 98 22.62 14.82 11.11
N ASP A 99 23.21 13.81 11.75
CA ASP A 99 24.01 12.79 11.05
C ASP A 99 23.11 11.78 10.32
N ILE A 100 21.99 11.37 10.94
CA ILE A 100 21.08 10.39 10.33
C ILE A 100 20.40 11.01 9.11
N ILE A 101 19.96 12.26 9.19
CA ILE A 101 19.32 12.94 8.06
C ILE A 101 20.28 13.08 6.87
N ALA A 102 21.55 13.42 7.11
CA ALA A 102 22.56 13.51 6.06
C ALA A 102 22.77 12.16 5.35
N LYS A 103 22.85 11.06 6.11
CA LYS A 103 22.97 9.72 5.54
C LYS A 103 21.76 9.29 4.72
N LEU A 104 20.55 9.64 5.18
CA LEU A 104 19.34 9.33 4.45
C LEU A 104 19.22 10.17 3.17
N ASP A 105 19.66 11.42 3.21
CA ASP A 105 19.75 12.28 2.02
C ASP A 105 20.66 11.68 0.95
N GLU A 106 21.79 11.08 1.32
CA GLU A 106 22.74 10.44 0.38
C GLU A 106 22.15 9.25 -0.38
N ILE A 107 21.24 8.49 0.26
CA ILE A 107 20.67 7.25 -0.32
C ILE A 107 19.23 7.44 -0.83
N SER A 108 18.73 8.68 -0.79
CA SER A 108 17.37 9.00 -1.17
C SER A 108 17.29 9.72 -2.50
N ILE A 109 16.16 9.55 -3.17
CA ILE A 109 15.78 10.29 -4.37
C ILE A 109 14.55 11.13 -4.07
N ASP A 110 14.46 12.31 -4.69
CA ASP A 110 13.26 13.13 -4.58
C ASP A 110 12.08 12.46 -5.29
N PHE A 111 10.88 12.56 -4.71
CA PHE A 111 9.67 12.05 -5.35
C PHE A 111 9.35 12.81 -6.63
N ASP A 112 9.23 12.10 -7.74
CA ASP A 112 8.93 12.66 -9.07
C ASP A 112 7.43 12.76 -9.37
N GLY A 113 6.57 12.28 -8.46
CA GLY A 113 5.12 12.24 -8.64
C GLY A 113 4.61 10.97 -9.29
N ASP A 114 5.47 10.01 -9.64
CA ASP A 114 5.08 8.74 -10.25
C ASP A 114 4.82 7.66 -9.20
N PHE A 115 3.56 7.24 -9.09
CA PHE A 115 3.12 6.16 -8.19
C PHE A 115 3.18 4.78 -8.85
N SER A 116 3.63 4.67 -10.10
CA SER A 116 3.68 3.39 -10.81
C SER A 116 4.61 2.38 -10.10
N SER A 117 5.75 2.84 -9.59
CA SER A 117 6.70 2.03 -8.80
C SER A 117 6.13 1.57 -7.45
N ILE A 118 5.20 2.34 -6.88
CA ILE A 118 4.46 2.00 -5.65
C ILE A 118 3.44 0.89 -5.94
N LEU A 119 2.78 0.93 -7.11
CA LEU A 119 1.75 -0.04 -7.51
C LEU A 119 2.31 -1.32 -8.13
N ASP A 120 3.52 -1.27 -8.68
CA ASP A 120 4.19 -2.44 -9.23
C ASP A 120 5.01 -3.17 -8.17
N ASN A 121 4.59 -4.39 -7.83
CA ASN A 121 5.30 -5.21 -6.85
C ASN A 121 6.69 -5.66 -7.32
N SER A 122 6.93 -5.74 -8.63
CA SER A 122 8.20 -6.17 -9.22
C SER A 122 9.28 -5.10 -9.24
N LEU A 123 8.89 -3.83 -9.08
CA LEU A 123 9.82 -2.71 -9.00
C LEU A 123 10.24 -2.48 -7.55
N ASP A 124 11.53 -2.58 -7.28
CA ASP A 124 12.10 -1.99 -6.07
C ASP A 124 12.12 -0.46 -6.23
N PHE A 125 11.85 0.28 -5.17
CA PHE A 125 12.05 1.73 -5.17
C PHE A 125 13.04 2.13 -4.07
N GLU A 126 13.94 3.04 -4.43
CA GLU A 126 14.93 3.66 -3.54
C GLU A 126 14.25 4.51 -2.47
N TYR A 127 14.95 4.99 -1.44
CA TYR A 127 14.31 5.82 -0.41
C TYR A 127 13.74 7.09 -1.06
N ILE A 128 12.41 7.21 -1.09
CA ILE A 128 11.74 8.37 -1.67
C ILE A 128 11.65 9.46 -0.61
N LYS A 129 12.27 10.60 -0.89
CA LYS A 129 12.22 11.80 -0.07
C LYS A 129 11.02 12.65 -0.46
N THR A 130 10.21 13.01 0.54
CA THR A 130 9.13 14.00 0.41
C THR A 130 9.17 14.97 1.58
N ILE A 131 8.76 16.23 1.35
CA ILE A 131 8.77 17.29 2.37
C ILE A 131 7.35 17.82 2.52
N HIS A 132 6.84 17.78 3.74
CA HIS A 132 5.53 18.33 4.11
C HIS A 132 5.69 19.26 5.30
N ASN A 133 5.60 20.56 5.06
CA ASN A 133 5.82 21.60 6.07
C ASN A 133 7.20 21.45 6.75
N HIS A 134 7.22 21.15 8.05
CA HIS A 134 8.44 20.96 8.84
C HIS A 134 8.85 19.49 8.97
N GLN A 135 8.22 18.60 8.22
CA GLN A 135 8.47 17.17 8.27
C GLN A 135 9.09 16.68 6.97
N ILE A 136 10.18 15.91 7.10
CA ILE A 136 10.86 15.27 5.98
C ILE A 136 10.62 13.78 6.10
N PHE A 137 10.12 13.16 5.04
CA PHE A 137 9.75 11.75 4.99
C PHE A 137 10.70 11.03 4.06
N TYR A 138 11.31 9.96 4.57
CA TYR A 138 12.07 9.00 3.77
C TYR A 138 11.27 7.70 3.73
N THR A 139 10.54 7.50 2.64
CA THR A 139 9.64 6.36 2.47
C THR A 139 10.30 5.28 1.63
N PHE A 140 10.11 4.02 1.99
CA PHE A 140 10.67 2.89 1.28
C PHE A 140 9.76 1.67 1.28
N LYS A 141 9.93 0.81 0.27
CA LYS A 141 9.20 -0.45 0.14
C LYS A 141 9.83 -1.54 0.99
N SER A 142 8.99 -2.40 1.52
CA SER A 142 9.37 -3.71 2.00
C SER A 142 8.33 -4.71 1.51
N ILE A 143 8.77 -5.85 0.99
CA ILE A 143 7.86 -6.95 0.71
C ILE A 143 7.75 -7.78 1.99
N ARG A 144 6.52 -7.97 2.48
CA ARG A 144 6.25 -8.83 3.63
C ARG A 144 5.42 -10.02 3.20
N SER A 145 5.92 -11.22 3.50
CA SER A 145 5.20 -12.47 3.28
C SER A 145 4.24 -12.70 4.45
N LEU A 146 2.94 -12.69 4.16
CA LEU A 146 1.88 -12.84 5.15
C LEU A 146 1.08 -14.11 4.86
N SER A 147 0.76 -14.87 5.90
CA SER A 147 -0.17 -15.99 5.78
C SER A 147 -1.60 -15.46 5.83
N THR A 148 -2.34 -15.61 4.73
CA THR A 148 -3.75 -15.25 4.65
C THR A 148 -4.65 -16.47 4.62
N LYS A 149 -5.76 -16.40 5.37
CA LYS A 149 -6.78 -17.44 5.44
C LYS A 149 -7.82 -17.17 4.35
N VAL A 150 -7.99 -18.13 3.45
CA VAL A 150 -8.97 -18.08 2.36
C VAL A 150 -10.06 -19.11 2.64
N ASP A 151 -11.32 -18.67 2.61
CA ASP A 151 -12.46 -19.58 2.64
C ASP A 151 -12.65 -20.18 1.25
N LEU A 152 -12.52 -21.50 1.15
CA LEU A 152 -12.71 -22.23 -0.10
C LEU A 152 -14.14 -22.76 -0.23
N GLY A 153 -14.91 -22.78 0.86
CA GLY A 153 -16.18 -23.49 0.94
C GLY A 153 -16.03 -25.02 0.86
N VAL A 154 -17.03 -25.74 1.36
CA VAL A 154 -17.02 -27.21 1.43
C VAL A 154 -16.99 -27.86 0.04
N PHE A 155 -17.52 -27.16 -0.97
CA PHE A 155 -17.50 -27.59 -2.37
C PHE A 155 -16.09 -27.77 -2.97
N ALA A 156 -15.05 -27.23 -2.33
CA ALA A 156 -13.67 -27.40 -2.75
C ALA A 156 -13.08 -28.78 -2.40
N LEU A 157 -13.76 -29.58 -1.58
CA LEU A 157 -13.37 -30.96 -1.29
C LEU A 157 -13.71 -31.86 -2.47
N LYS A 158 -12.87 -32.89 -2.71
CA LYS A 158 -13.23 -33.96 -3.66
C LYS A 158 -14.49 -34.67 -3.15
N GLN A 159 -15.34 -35.13 -4.06
CA GLN A 159 -16.64 -35.75 -3.76
C GLN A 159 -16.57 -36.85 -2.68
N ASP A 160 -15.49 -37.63 -2.64
CA ASP A 160 -15.26 -38.71 -1.67
C ASP A 160 -15.04 -38.22 -0.21
N PHE A 161 -14.89 -36.91 0.02
CA PHE A 161 -14.73 -36.29 1.34
C PHE A 161 -15.89 -35.36 1.69
N VAL A 162 -16.96 -35.38 0.89
CA VAL A 162 -18.19 -34.60 1.11
C VAL A 162 -19.13 -35.32 2.09
N ASP A 163 -18.70 -36.45 2.67
CA ASP A 163 -19.40 -37.17 3.73
C ASP A 163 -19.45 -36.33 5.04
N GLU A 164 -20.40 -35.39 5.02
CA GLU A 164 -21.33 -34.89 6.04
C GLU A 164 -20.87 -34.19 7.34
N GLU A 165 -19.59 -33.97 7.65
CA GLU A 165 -19.23 -33.30 8.93
C GLU A 165 -18.52 -31.93 8.84
N TYR A 166 -18.12 -31.47 7.65
CA TYR A 166 -17.36 -30.22 7.52
C TYR A 166 -18.26 -29.01 7.23
N GLU A 167 -18.33 -28.04 8.16
CA GLU A 167 -19.09 -26.79 7.95
C GLU A 167 -18.35 -25.76 7.07
N ARG A 168 -17.01 -25.70 7.14
CA ARG A 168 -16.17 -24.74 6.38
C ARG A 168 -14.80 -25.33 6.08
N VAL A 169 -14.28 -25.00 4.91
CA VAL A 169 -12.93 -25.38 4.47
C VAL A 169 -12.11 -24.13 4.24
N PHE A 170 -10.94 -24.08 4.86
CA PHE A 170 -10.02 -22.96 4.71
C PHE A 170 -8.69 -23.43 4.17
N ALA A 171 -8.13 -22.65 3.24
CA ALA A 171 -6.73 -22.75 2.87
C ALA A 171 -5.95 -21.59 3.46
N TYR A 172 -4.74 -21.89 3.93
CA TYR A 172 -3.75 -20.87 4.24
C TYR A 172 -2.84 -20.74 3.03
N LYS A 173 -2.72 -19.53 2.50
CA LYS A 173 -1.75 -19.21 1.45
C LYS A 173 -0.84 -18.10 1.94
N THR A 174 0.43 -18.18 1.57
CA THR A 174 1.35 -17.06 1.74
C THR A 174 1.13 -16.07 0.62
N VAL A 175 1.00 -14.80 0.96
CA VAL A 175 0.91 -13.68 0.02
C VAL A 175 1.99 -12.67 0.32
N ASP A 176 2.68 -12.23 -0.71
CA ASP A 176 3.65 -11.16 -0.60
C ASP A 176 2.96 -9.82 -0.78
N LEU A 177 3.08 -8.97 0.24
CA LEU A 177 2.40 -7.70 0.32
C LEU A 177 3.41 -6.54 0.35
N PRO A 178 3.32 -5.57 -0.59
CA PRO A 178 4.12 -4.36 -0.51
C PRO A 178 3.67 -3.52 0.69
N CYS A 179 4.64 -3.18 1.53
CA CYS A 179 4.47 -2.40 2.74
C CYS A 179 5.39 -1.18 2.69
N PHE A 180 4.85 -0.02 3.03
CA PHE A 180 5.52 1.27 2.84
C PHE A 180 5.92 1.83 4.19
N ASN A 181 7.18 1.68 4.58
CA ASN A 181 7.65 2.22 5.85
C ASN A 181 8.28 3.59 5.62
N SER A 182 8.32 4.43 6.65
CA SER A 182 8.95 5.74 6.57
C SER A 182 9.75 6.06 7.82
N ILE A 183 10.88 6.72 7.63
CA ILE A 183 11.59 7.45 8.69
C ILE A 183 11.24 8.93 8.49
N ILE A 184 10.70 9.57 9.52
CA ILE A 184 10.17 10.93 9.43
C ILE A 184 10.94 11.82 10.40
N PHE A 185 11.42 12.95 9.90
CA PHE A 185 12.17 13.94 10.68
C PHE A 185 11.29 15.16 10.91
N ASP A 186 10.95 15.43 12.18
CA ASP A 186 10.33 16.69 12.58
C ASP A 186 11.43 17.72 12.84
N THR A 187 11.64 18.62 11.89
CA THR A 187 12.69 19.64 11.95
C THR A 187 12.46 20.71 13.01
N GLN A 188 11.23 20.91 13.48
CA GLN A 188 10.92 21.88 14.53
C GLN A 188 11.22 21.31 15.91
N LYS A 189 10.75 20.09 16.18
CA LYS A 189 10.94 19.42 17.48
C LYS A 189 12.24 18.65 17.58
N LYS A 190 12.95 18.47 16.46
CA LYS A 190 14.12 17.60 16.34
C LYS A 190 13.82 16.17 16.79
N ASN A 191 12.67 15.64 16.36
CA ASN A 191 12.25 14.26 16.64
C ASN A 191 12.41 13.37 15.41
N ILE A 192 12.70 12.10 15.64
CA ILE A 192 12.63 11.06 14.61
C ILE A 192 11.42 10.19 14.88
N ILE A 193 10.56 10.02 13.88
CA ILE A 193 9.36 9.18 13.96
C ILE A 193 9.58 8.02 13.01
N LEU A 194 9.55 6.80 13.55
CA LEU A 194 9.54 5.57 12.77
C LEU A 194 8.10 5.21 12.48
N SER A 195 7.75 5.10 11.20
CA SER A 195 6.42 4.78 10.71
C SER A 195 6.45 3.44 10.00
N VAL A 196 5.82 2.42 10.59
CA VAL A 196 5.75 1.07 10.01
C VAL A 196 4.35 0.81 9.50
N ASP A 197 4.26 0.34 8.26
CA ASP A 197 3.00 -0.04 7.65
C ASP A 197 2.33 -1.19 8.43
N LEU A 198 1.04 -1.09 8.76
CA LEU A 198 0.32 -2.14 9.47
C LEU A 198 -0.25 -3.24 8.58
N ALA A 199 -0.28 -3.02 7.26
CA ALA A 199 -0.81 -3.88 6.21
C ALA A 199 -1.47 -5.20 6.66
N ASN A 200 -2.81 -5.26 6.60
CA ASN A 200 -3.70 -6.38 6.97
C ASN A 200 -3.57 -6.89 8.44
N GLN A 201 -3.28 -5.97 9.35
CA GLN A 201 -3.55 -6.01 10.80
C GLN A 201 -3.04 -7.26 11.56
N PHE A 202 -1.74 -7.18 11.87
CA PHE A 202 -1.00 -7.80 12.98
C PHE A 202 -0.64 -9.29 12.93
N GLN A 203 0.59 -9.54 12.44
CA GLN A 203 1.47 -10.58 12.97
C GLN A 203 2.58 -9.87 13.77
N ASP A 204 2.49 -9.85 15.11
CA ASP A 204 3.36 -9.08 16.00
C ASP A 204 4.86 -9.26 15.72
N GLU A 205 5.26 -10.49 15.35
CA GLU A 205 6.65 -10.83 15.05
C GLU A 205 7.18 -10.05 13.84
N ASN A 206 6.40 -9.94 12.76
CA ASN A 206 6.78 -9.19 11.57
C ASN A 206 6.88 -7.69 11.85
N LEU A 207 5.95 -7.15 12.65
CA LEU A 207 5.99 -5.74 13.02
C LEU A 207 7.23 -5.42 13.87
N ARG A 208 7.56 -6.27 14.85
CA ARG A 208 8.75 -6.11 15.67
C ARG A 208 10.04 -6.20 14.86
N ALA A 209 10.12 -7.15 13.92
CA ALA A 209 11.26 -7.29 13.02
C ALA A 209 11.45 -6.02 12.17
N GLU A 210 10.37 -5.46 11.62
CA GLU A 210 10.43 -4.22 10.83
C GLU A 210 10.82 -3.01 11.69
N ILE A 211 10.28 -2.87 12.91
CA ILE A 211 10.72 -1.82 13.84
C ILE A 211 12.21 -1.95 14.13
N ALA A 212 12.70 -3.15 14.42
CA ALA A 212 14.12 -3.39 14.67
C ALA A 212 14.99 -3.03 13.47
N ARG A 213 14.53 -3.36 12.25
CA ARG A 213 15.19 -2.95 11.00
C ARG A 213 15.24 -1.42 10.86
N LEU A 214 14.15 -0.71 11.15
CA LEU A 214 14.14 0.77 11.15
C LEU A 214 15.11 1.35 12.19
N VAL A 215 15.17 0.76 13.38
CA VAL A 215 16.08 1.18 14.45
C VAL A 215 17.54 0.97 14.04
N ASN A 216 17.88 -0.14 13.39
CA ASN A 216 19.23 -0.40 12.91
C ASN A 216 19.67 0.60 11.84
N LEU A 217 18.75 1.04 10.96
CA LEU A 217 19.04 2.06 9.96
C LEU A 217 19.43 3.41 10.59
N ILE A 218 18.81 3.78 11.71
CA ILE A 218 19.14 5.03 12.42
C ILE A 218 20.29 4.87 13.44
N ASN A 219 20.66 3.63 13.79
CA ASN A 219 21.74 3.30 14.73
C ASN A 219 22.75 2.30 14.13
N PRO A 220 23.55 2.70 13.13
CA PRO A 220 24.48 1.78 12.44
C PRO A 220 25.64 1.25 13.31
N ASN A 221 25.81 1.71 14.55
CA ASN A 221 26.95 1.34 15.42
C ASN A 221 26.70 0.07 16.28
N TYR A 222 25.65 -0.71 16.00
CA TYR A 222 25.34 -1.98 16.70
C TYR A 222 25.23 -3.17 15.72
N GLY A 223 26.11 -3.23 14.73
CA GLY A 223 26.32 -4.39 13.84
C GLY A 223 27.79 -4.75 13.75
#